data_AF-A0A090XFG6-F1
#
_entry.id   AF-A0A090XFG6-F1
#
_cell.length_a   1.000
_cell.length_b   1.000
_cell.length_c   1.000
_cell.angle_alpha   90.00
_cell.angle_beta   90.00
_cell.angle_gamma   90.00
#
_symmetry.space_group_name_H-M   'P 1'
#
loop_
_entity.id
_entity.type
_entity.pdbx_description
1 polymer ?
#
loop_
_entity_poly.entity_id
_entity_poly.type
_entity_poly.pdbx_seq_one_letter_code
_entity_poly.pdbx_strand_id
1 'polypeptide(L)'
;CSQSSGSRKKLFAVPLRKADLRRQKAWLHMIGRKNFVPTRSSKLCEDHFTPDQFEPRIWQSHGIKKLKPNAVPTKFSHRLPKPVRRPPREREMGNIQGKLTQSEMVNLQLLGC
;
A
#
# COMPACT_ATOMS: atom_id res chain seq x y z
N CYS A 1 -12.46 -7.50 15.13
CA CYS A 1 -11.82 -8.15 16.30
C CYS A 1 -12.69 -7.86 17.52
N SER A 2 -13.61 -8.76 17.84
CA SER A 2 -14.43 -8.67 19.04
C SER A 2 -13.59 -9.12 20.24
N GLN A 3 -13.71 -8.45 21.38
CA GLN A 3 -13.02 -8.80 22.64
C GLN A 3 -13.60 -10.08 23.28
N SER A 4 -14.13 -11.01 22.49
CA SER A 4 -14.74 -12.24 22.97
C SER A 4 -13.65 -13.18 23.49
N SER A 5 -13.70 -13.42 24.80
CA SER A 5 -12.82 -14.25 25.64
C SER A 5 -12.63 -15.71 25.20
N GLY A 6 -13.29 -16.16 24.12
CA GLY A 6 -13.24 -17.55 23.63
C GLY A 6 -12.02 -17.91 22.79
N SER A 7 -11.31 -16.96 22.19
CA SER A 7 -10.10 -17.26 21.40
C SER A 7 -8.85 -16.77 22.13
N ARG A 8 -8.01 -17.70 22.62
CA ARG A 8 -6.68 -17.41 23.19
C ARG A 8 -5.72 -16.90 22.10
N LYS A 9 -5.97 -15.70 21.59
CA LYS A 9 -5.14 -15.04 20.57
C LYS A 9 -4.10 -14.15 21.21
N LYS A 10 -2.91 -14.10 20.60
CA LYS A 10 -1.86 -13.19 21.06
C LYS A 10 -2.25 -11.74 20.74
N LEU A 11 -2.07 -10.86 21.72
CA LEU A 11 -2.29 -9.42 21.58
C LEU A 11 -0.96 -8.66 21.52
N PHE A 12 -0.87 -7.68 20.63
CA PHE A 12 0.28 -6.81 20.40
C PHE A 12 -0.10 -5.37 20.66
N ALA A 13 0.63 -4.71 21.55
CA ALA A 13 0.39 -3.31 21.89
C ALA A 13 0.83 -2.38 20.77
N VAL A 14 0.06 -1.31 20.57
CA VAL A 14 0.49 -0.20 19.71
C VAL A 14 1.78 0.39 20.28
N PRO A 15 2.82 0.64 19.48
CA PRO A 15 4.05 1.26 19.98
C PRO A 15 3.76 2.64 20.57
N LEU A 16 4.23 2.94 21.78
CA LEU A 16 4.00 4.22 22.48
C LEU A 16 5.27 5.04 22.73
N ARG A 17 6.45 4.45 22.54
CA ARG A 17 7.72 5.14 22.81
C ARG A 17 8.00 6.19 21.73
N LYS A 18 8.64 7.30 22.10
CA LYS A 18 9.05 8.35 21.16
C LYS A 18 9.94 7.83 20.02
N ALA A 19 10.79 6.83 20.29
CA ALA A 19 11.62 6.18 19.27
C ALA A 19 10.81 5.45 18.18
N ASP A 20 9.59 5.00 18.51
CA ASP A 20 8.74 4.21 17.61
C ASP A 20 7.70 5.07 16.87
N LEU A 21 7.78 6.40 16.93
CA LEU A 21 6.75 7.30 16.38
C LEU A 21 6.43 7.02 14.90
N ARG A 22 7.43 6.69 14.08
CA ARG A 22 7.21 6.34 12.67
C ARG A 22 6.33 5.09 12.53
N ARG A 23 6.63 4.05 13.31
CA ARG A 23 5.87 2.80 13.34
C ARG A 23 4.47 3.01 13.93
N GLN A 24 4.37 3.80 15.00
CA GLN A 24 3.10 4.17 15.61
C GLN A 24 2.19 4.87 14.59
N LYS A 25 2.69 5.87 13.86
CA LYS A 25 1.92 6.55 12.80
C LYS A 25 1.41 5.58 11.75
N ALA A 26 2.23 4.62 11.31
CA ALA A 26 1.81 3.60 10.36
C ALA A 26 0.70 2.70 10.92
N TRP A 27 0.79 2.30 12.20
CA TRP A 27 -0.26 1.53 12.87
C TRP A 27 -1.57 2.32 12.98
N LEU A 28 -1.51 3.57 13.42
CA LEU A 28 -2.69 4.43 13.55
C LEU A 28 -3.35 4.68 12.20
N HIS A 29 -2.54 4.90 11.16
CA HIS A 29 -3.02 4.98 9.80
C HIS A 29 -3.78 3.72 9.42
N MET A 30 -3.22 2.53 9.63
CA MET A 30 -3.90 1.28 9.26
C MET A 30 -5.16 1.00 10.10
N ILE A 31 -5.14 1.30 11.40
CA ILE A 31 -6.32 1.23 12.28
C ILE A 31 -7.46 2.11 11.75
N GLY A 32 -7.16 3.30 11.23
CA GLY A 32 -8.13 4.11 10.48
C GLY A 32 -9.29 4.68 11.30
N ARG A 33 -9.11 4.83 12.61
CA ARG A 33 -10.11 5.45 13.50
C ARG A 33 -9.81 6.94 13.67
N LYS A 34 -10.79 7.81 13.40
CA LYS A 34 -10.67 9.26 13.61
C LYS A 34 -10.51 9.56 15.11
N ASN A 35 -9.64 10.52 15.44
CA ASN A 35 -9.36 10.97 16.81
C ASN A 35 -8.94 9.84 17.78
N PHE A 36 -8.38 8.75 17.26
CA PHE A 36 -7.93 7.64 18.09
C PHE A 36 -6.56 7.93 18.71
N VAL A 37 -6.52 7.97 20.04
CA VAL A 37 -5.29 8.13 20.82
C VAL A 37 -4.89 6.75 21.37
N PRO A 38 -3.74 6.19 20.97
CA PRO A 38 -3.32 4.89 21.48
C PRO A 38 -2.91 5.00 22.96
N THR A 39 -3.41 4.07 23.75
CA THR A 39 -3.13 3.92 25.18
C THR A 39 -2.38 2.60 25.43
N ARG A 40 -1.97 2.33 26.68
CA ARG A 40 -1.35 1.04 27.05
C ARG A 40 -2.26 -0.17 26.83
N SER A 41 -3.58 0.04 26.84
CA SER A 41 -4.58 -1.00 26.55
C SER A 41 -4.87 -1.16 25.05
N SER A 42 -4.39 -0.24 24.21
CA SER A 42 -4.58 -0.31 22.76
C SER A 42 -3.72 -1.44 22.18
N LYS A 43 -4.39 -2.52 21.82
CA LYS A 43 -3.77 -3.75 21.31
C LYS A 43 -4.52 -4.28 20.09
N LEU A 44 -3.78 -4.96 19.21
CA LEU A 44 -4.31 -5.71 18.08
C LEU A 44 -4.04 -7.20 18.29
N CYS A 45 -4.98 -8.07 17.91
CA CYS A 45 -4.69 -9.50 17.86
C CYS A 45 -3.74 -9.84 16.70
N GLU A 46 -3.15 -11.03 16.78
CA GLU A 46 -2.24 -11.57 15.77
C GLU A 46 -2.82 -11.65 14.35
N ASP A 47 -4.14 -11.78 14.19
CA ASP A 47 -4.80 -11.88 12.88
C ASP A 47 -4.60 -10.63 12.02
N HIS A 48 -4.25 -9.49 12.63
CA HIS A 48 -3.99 -8.25 11.92
C HIS A 48 -2.62 -8.23 11.24
N PHE A 49 -1.77 -9.23 11.49
CA PHE A 49 -0.41 -9.33 10.97
C PHE A 49 -0.28 -10.51 10.00
N THR A 50 0.62 -10.38 9.03
CA THR A 50 1.03 -11.49 8.18
C THR A 50 2.19 -12.27 8.83
N PRO A 51 2.37 -13.56 8.54
CA PRO A 51 3.41 -14.39 9.18
C PRO A 51 4.83 -13.84 9.03
N ASP A 52 5.12 -13.17 7.91
CA ASP A 52 6.42 -12.54 7.62
C ASP A 52 6.76 -11.35 8.53
N GLN A 53 5.77 -10.82 9.26
CA GLN A 53 5.95 -9.70 10.18
C GLN A 53 6.44 -10.13 11.57
N PHE A 54 6.50 -11.44 11.82
CA PHE A 54 7.07 -11.98 13.03
C PHE A 54 8.56 -12.28 12.86
N GLU A 55 9.31 -12.21 13.95
CA GLU A 55 10.72 -12.59 14.01
C GLU A 55 10.84 -14.12 13.89
N PRO A 56 11.29 -14.66 12.73
CA PRO A 56 11.22 -16.09 12.47
C PRO A 56 12.14 -16.89 13.41
N ARG A 57 13.33 -16.35 13.71
CA ARG A 57 14.27 -16.98 14.64
C ARG A 57 13.67 -17.17 16.03
N ILE A 58 13.00 -16.13 16.56
CA ILE A 58 12.40 -16.14 17.89
C ILE A 58 11.18 -17.07 17.93
N TRP A 59 10.39 -17.08 16.85
CA TRP A 59 9.27 -18.00 16.74
C TRP A 59 9.73 -19.45 16.73
N GLN A 60 10.76 -19.77 15.95
CA GLN A 60 11.25 -21.15 15.79
C GLN A 60 11.96 -21.66 17.05
N SER A 61 12.77 -20.84 17.71
CA SER A 61 13.54 -21.28 18.89
C SER A 61 12.75 -21.27 20.19
N HIS A 62 11.80 -20.33 20.36
CA HIS A 62 11.10 -20.13 21.63
C HIS A 62 9.58 -20.30 21.55
N GLY A 63 9.00 -20.47 20.35
CA GLY A 63 7.54 -20.48 20.16
C GLY A 63 6.87 -19.13 20.43
N ILE A 64 7.65 -18.06 20.59
CA ILE A 64 7.13 -16.73 20.95
C ILE A 64 6.88 -15.92 19.68
N LYS A 65 5.63 -15.52 19.47
CA LYS A 65 5.25 -14.58 18.42
C LYS A 65 5.72 -13.17 18.80
N LYS A 66 6.85 -12.73 18.26
CA LYS A 66 7.37 -11.36 18.41
C LYS A 66 7.35 -10.65 17.06
N LEU A 67 6.82 -9.42 17.03
CA LEU A 67 6.80 -8.62 15.82
C LEU A 67 8.19 -8.04 15.52
N LYS A 68 8.53 -7.99 14.23
CA LYS A 68 9.70 -7.26 13.74
C LYS A 68 9.60 -5.76 14.06
N PRO A 69 10.72 -5.02 14.15
CA PRO A 69 10.72 -3.58 14.36
C PRO A 69 9.94 -2.79 13.30
N ASN A 70 9.91 -3.28 12.05
CA ASN A 70 9.21 -2.66 10.92
C ASN A 70 7.80 -3.21 10.68
N ALA A 71 7.29 -4.12 11.53
CA ALA A 71 5.98 -4.71 11.34
C ALA A 71 4.85 -3.68 11.50
N VAL A 72 3.92 -3.69 10.54
CA VAL A 72 2.75 -2.80 10.45
C VAL A 72 1.51 -3.65 10.15
N PRO A 73 0.42 -3.57 10.93
CA PRO A 73 -0.76 -4.41 10.70
C PRO A 73 -1.38 -4.10 9.33
N THR A 74 -1.66 -5.13 8.53
CA THR A 74 -2.17 -4.98 7.16
C THR A 74 -3.57 -5.55 6.98
N LYS A 75 -3.98 -6.49 7.81
CA LYS A 75 -5.26 -7.21 7.66
C LYS A 75 -6.37 -6.49 8.41
N PHE A 76 -7.11 -5.62 7.71
CA PHE A 76 -8.28 -4.92 8.24
C PHE A 76 -9.46 -5.08 7.29
N SER A 77 -10.62 -5.51 7.79
CA SER A 77 -11.82 -5.73 6.96
C SER A 77 -12.33 -4.45 6.30
N HIS A 78 -12.11 -3.28 6.93
CA HIS A 78 -12.48 -1.98 6.38
C HIS A 78 -11.49 -1.43 5.33
N ARG A 79 -10.39 -2.14 5.07
CA ARG A 79 -9.40 -1.75 4.04
C ARG A 79 -9.47 -2.72 2.88
N LEU A 80 -10.41 -2.47 1.98
CA LEU A 80 -10.49 -3.21 0.72
C LEU A 80 -9.33 -2.81 -0.21
N PRO A 81 -8.82 -3.74 -1.04
CA PRO A 81 -7.88 -3.41 -2.10
C PRO A 81 -8.45 -2.31 -2.98
N LYS A 82 -7.61 -1.34 -3.38
CA LYS A 82 -8.04 -0.36 -4.37
C LYS A 82 -8.33 -1.13 -5.68
N PRO A 83 -9.47 -0.90 -6.33
CA PRO A 83 -9.70 -1.50 -7.64
C PRO A 83 -8.57 -1.06 -8.58
N VAL A 84 -8.03 -2.02 -9.34
CA VAL A 84 -7.04 -1.72 -10.38
C VAL A 84 -7.71 -0.77 -11.36
N ARG A 85 -7.24 0.47 -11.42
CA ARG A 85 -7.74 1.44 -12.41
C ARG A 85 -7.36 0.91 -13.78
N ARG A 86 -8.33 0.88 -14.69
CA ARG A 86 -8.06 0.65 -16.11
C ARG A 86 -7.04 1.73 -16.54
N PRO A 87 -6.03 1.38 -17.35
CA PRO A 87 -5.15 2.41 -17.91
C PRO A 87 -6.02 3.49 -18.58
N PRO A 88 -5.62 4.77 -18.53
CA PRO A 88 -6.29 5.80 -19.32
C PRO A 88 -6.40 5.30 -20.78
N ARG A 89 -7.59 5.38 -21.36
CA ARG A 89 -7.77 5.05 -22.78
C ARG A 89 -6.80 5.94 -23.57
N GLU A 90 -5.94 5.34 -24.39
CA GLU A 90 -5.09 6.08 -25.31
C GLU A 90 -5.98 6.96 -26.18
N ARG A 91 -5.71 8.26 -26.19
CA ARG A 91 -6.32 9.15 -27.18
C ARG A 91 -5.58 8.86 -28.47
N GLU A 92 -6.29 8.40 -29.49
CA GLU A 92 -5.75 8.40 -30.86
C GLU A 92 -5.44 9.86 -31.19
N MET A 93 -4.16 10.23 -31.12
CA MET A 93 -3.67 11.49 -31.68
C MET A 93 -3.92 11.37 -33.18
N GLY A 94 -4.99 12.02 -33.64
CA GLY A 94 -5.37 12.06 -35.04
C GLY A 94 -4.12 12.31 -35.88
N ASN A 95 -3.81 11.32 -36.72
CA ASN A 95 -2.83 11.41 -37.77
C ASN A 95 -3.26 12.54 -38.70
N ILE A 96 -2.78 13.76 -38.44
CA ILE A 96 -2.79 14.85 -39.41
C ILE A 96 -1.72 14.46 -40.43
N GLN A 97 -2.06 13.51 -41.29
CA GLN A 97 -1.33 13.27 -42.52
C GLN A 97 -1.35 14.59 -43.28
N GLY A 98 -0.25 15.34 -43.18
CA GLY A 98 0.11 16.34 -44.16
C GLY A 98 0.22 15.62 -45.49
N LYS A 99 -0.89 15.57 -46.23
CA LYS A 99 -0.88 15.24 -47.65
C LYS A 99 -0.18 16.42 -48.33
N LEU A 100 1.14 16.32 -48.45
CA LEU A 100 1.89 17.14 -49.39
C LEU A 100 1.29 16.83 -50.76
N THR A 101 0.66 17.84 -51.35
CA THR A 101 -0.10 17.70 -52.59
C THR A 101 0.86 17.44 -53.75
N GLN A 102 0.40 16.72 -54.78
CA GLN A 102 1.25 16.42 -55.95
C GLN A 102 1.77 17.68 -56.66
N SER A 103 1.09 18.82 -56.47
CA SER A 103 1.52 20.15 -56.87
C SER A 103 2.76 20.67 -56.10
N GLU A 104 2.98 20.25 -54.85
CA GLU A 104 4.17 20.63 -54.07
C GLU A 104 5.41 19.82 -54.49
N MET A 105 5.24 18.58 -54.97
CA MET A 105 6.35 17.77 -55.49
C MET A 105 6.88 18.25 -56.84
N VAL A 106 6.02 18.84 -57.70
CA VAL A 106 6.47 19.37 -59.01
C VAL A 106 7.20 20.70 -58.89
N ASN A 107 6.90 21.52 -57.88
CA ASN A 107 7.57 22.80 -57.67
C ASN A 107 9.03 22.65 -57.18
N LEU A 108 9.36 21.55 -56.50
CA LEU A 108 10.74 21.27 -56.04
C LEU A 108 11.65 20.76 -57.17
N GLN A 109 11.09 20.21 -58.25
CA GLN A 109 11.87 19.70 -59.37
C GLN A 109 12.35 20.81 -60.34
N LEU A 110 11.72 21.99 -60.32
CA LEU A 110 12.04 23.11 -61.22
C LEU A 110 13.07 24.10 -60.68
N LEU A 111 13.44 24.02 -59.40
CA LEU A 111 14.46 24.89 -58.79
C LEU A 111 15.88 24.28 -58.83
N GLY A 112 16.07 23.24 -59.65
CA GLY A 112 17.32 22.50 -59.80
C GLY A 112 17.92 22.54 -61.20
N CYS A 113 17.80 23.66 -61.93
CA CYS A 113 18.58 23.95 -63.13
C CYS A 113 19.41 25.22 -62.94
#